data_AF-A0A971EGH5-F1
#
_entry.id   AF-A0A971EGH5-F1
#
_cell.length_a   1.000
_cell.length_b   1.000
_cell.length_c   1.000
_cell.angle_alpha   90.00
_cell.angle_beta   90.00
_cell.angle_gamma   90.00
#
_symmetry.space_group_name_H-M   'P 1'
#
loop_
_entity.id
_entity.type
_entity.pdbx_description
1 polymer ?
#
loop_
_entity_poly.entity_id
_entity_poly.type
_entity_poly.pdbx_seq_one_letter_code
_entity_poly.pdbx_strand_id
1 'polypeptide(L)' 'MAKKILVAGILDTKGEEIKFLSQRVKAAGGDPIVLELSVGHEVGWADISLSQVVGKVGKKPEDIFALDRKGASDLVAE' A
#
# COMPACT_ATOMS: atom_id res chain seq x y z
N MET A 1 -23.73 -1.10 9.01
CA MET A 1 -22.46 -1.62 8.48
C MET A 1 -21.38 -0.57 8.71
N ALA A 2 -20.18 -0.99 9.14
CA ALA A 2 -19.03 -0.10 9.22
C ALA A 2 -18.61 0.36 7.81
N LYS A 3 -18.08 1.58 7.68
CA LYS A 3 -17.57 2.09 6.40
C LYS A 3 -16.19 1.50 6.13
N LYS A 4 -15.96 1.07 4.89
CA LYS A 4 -14.64 0.63 4.42
C LYS A 4 -13.72 1.83 4.28
N ILE A 5 -12.53 1.75 4.89
CA ILE A 5 -11.55 2.83 4.90
C ILE A 5 -10.21 2.27 4.44
N LEU A 6 -9.64 2.88 3.42
CA LEU A 6 -8.33 2.49 2.92
C LEU A 6 -7.24 3.11 3.81
N VAL A 7 -6.31 2.28 4.30
CA VAL A 7 -5.12 2.72 5.02
C VAL A 7 -3.90 2.38 4.16
N ALA A 8 -3.39 3.37 3.45
CA ALA A 8 -2.31 3.19 2.48
C ALA A 8 -0.97 3.74 2.99
N GLY A 9 0.14 3.15 2.57
CA GLY A 9 1.47 3.67 2.86
C GLY A 9 2.60 2.91 2.18
N ILE A 10 3.83 3.28 2.51
CA ILE A 10 5.06 2.60 2.09
C ILE A 10 5.39 1.58 3.19
N LEU A 11 4.97 0.33 3.03
CA LEU A 11 4.90 -0.65 4.13
C LEU A 11 6.26 -1.26 4.46
N ASP A 12 7.18 -1.33 3.49
CA ASP A 12 8.55 -1.80 3.69
C ASP A 12 9.36 -0.94 4.67
N THR A 13 8.99 0.33 4.85
CA THR A 13 9.62 1.25 5.81
C THR A 13 8.71 1.74 6.93
N LYS A 14 7.37 1.67 6.76
CA LYS A 14 6.37 2.18 7.72
C LYS A 14 5.32 1.15 8.13
N GLY A 15 5.65 -0.15 8.01
CA GLY A 15 4.68 -1.23 8.23
C GLY A 15 4.03 -1.22 9.60
N GLU A 16 4.80 -0.97 10.67
CA GLU A 16 4.28 -0.96 12.03
C GLU A 16 3.38 0.26 12.30
N GLU A 17 3.73 1.43 11.76
CA GLU A 17 2.90 2.63 11.85
C GLU A 17 1.58 2.46 11.09
N ILE A 18 1.60 1.81 9.91
CA ILE A 18 0.39 1.50 9.14
C ILE A 18 -0.50 0.49 9.88
N LYS A 19 0.08 -0.54 10.50
CA LYS A 19 -0.66 -1.47 11.37
C LYS A 19 -1.32 -0.74 12.53
N PHE A 20 -0.58 0.15 13.20
CA PHE A 20 -1.14 0.98 14.26
C PHE A 20 -2.33 1.82 13.77
N LEU A 21 -2.19 2.54 12.64
CA LEU A 21 -3.28 3.33 12.08
C LEU A 21 -4.51 2.47 11.70
N SER A 22 -4.31 1.30 11.10
CA SER A 22 -5.38 0.33 10.83
C SER A 22 -6.12 -0.08 12.10
N GLN A 23 -5.41 -0.35 13.18
CA GLN A 23 -6.02 -0.63 14.49
C GLN A 23 -6.80 0.56 15.04
N ARG A 24 -6.31 1.80 14.85
CA ARG A 24 -7.05 3.02 15.27
C ARG A 24 -8.34 3.21 14.48
N VAL A 25 -8.32 2.94 13.17
CA VAL A 25 -9.53 2.98 12.33
C VAL A 25 -10.55 1.94 12.80
N LYS A 26 -10.11 0.71 13.07
CA LYS A 26 -10.97 -0.34 13.62
C LYS A 26 -11.57 0.05 14.98
N ALA A 27 -10.75 0.60 15.88
CA ALA A 27 -11.20 1.05 17.20
C ALA A 27 -12.22 2.20 17.13
N ALA A 28 -12.18 3.03 16.08
CA ALA A 28 -13.16 4.09 15.82
C ALA A 28 -14.45 3.58 15.15
N GLY A 29 -14.60 2.27 14.91
CA GLY A 29 -15.78 1.67 14.27
C GLY A 29 -15.71 1.61 12.74
N GLY A 30 -14.55 1.85 12.15
CA GLY A 30 -14.30 1.65 10.72
C GLY A 30 -13.95 0.20 10.36
N ASP A 31 -14.00 -0.11 9.07
CA ASP A 31 -13.54 -1.38 8.48
C ASP A 31 -12.28 -1.10 7.64
N PRO A 32 -11.07 -1.19 8.23
CA PRO A 32 -9.84 -0.84 7.54
C PRO A 32 -9.45 -1.89 6.48
N ILE A 33 -8.95 -1.43 5.33
CA ILE A 33 -8.30 -2.24 4.30
C ILE A 33 -6.91 -1.64 4.07
N VAL A 34 -5.86 -2.43 4.28
CA VAL A 34 -4.47 -1.98 4.11
C VAL A 34 -4.06 -2.09 2.65
N LEU A 35 -3.59 -0.97 2.08
CA LEU A 35 -3.05 -0.89 0.73
C LEU A 35 -1.54 -0.69 0.77
N GLU A 36 -0.82 -1.55 0.06
CA GLU A 36 0.62 -1.43 -0.10
C GLU A 36 1.04 -0.52 -1.25
N LEU A 37 1.91 0.45 -0.95
CA LEU A 37 2.56 1.35 -1.91
C LEU A 37 4.09 1.33 -1.75
N SER A 38 4.66 0.20 -1.32
CA SER A 38 6.11 0.02 -1.11
C SER A 38 6.88 0.17 -2.42
N VAL A 39 8.10 0.73 -2.37
CA VAL A 39 8.95 0.93 -3.57
C VAL A 39 10.31 0.22 -3.46
N GLY A 40 10.58 -0.49 -2.36
CA GLY A 40 11.77 -1.32 -2.21
C GLY A 40 11.49 -2.82 -2.37
N HIS A 41 10.46 -3.33 -1.70
CA HIS A 41 9.98 -4.71 -1.84
C HIS A 41 8.53 -4.84 -1.36
N GLU A 42 7.86 -5.93 -1.74
CA GLU A 42 6.51 -6.27 -1.28
C GLU A 42 6.56 -6.93 0.11
N VAL A 43 5.69 -6.52 1.04
CA VAL A 43 5.70 -7.01 2.43
C VAL A 43 4.85 -8.27 2.65
N GLY A 44 3.95 -8.59 1.71
CA GLY A 44 3.19 -9.85 1.69
C GLY A 44 2.10 -10.02 2.76
N TRP A 45 1.85 -9.01 3.59
CA TRP A 45 0.79 -9.04 4.62
C TRP A 45 -0.33 -8.02 4.40
N ALA A 46 -0.23 -7.15 3.38
CA ALA A 46 -1.26 -6.18 3.05
C ALA A 46 -2.53 -6.85 2.48
N ASP A 47 -3.70 -6.26 2.71
CA ASP A 47 -4.95 -6.74 2.12
C ASP A 47 -4.98 -6.54 0.60
N ILE A 48 -4.35 -5.44 0.14
CA ILE A 48 -4.10 -5.16 -1.27
C ILE A 48 -2.60 -4.94 -1.44
N SER A 49 -1.95 -5.85 -2.16
CA SER A 49 -0.51 -5.80 -2.39
C SER A 49 -0.12 -4.91 -3.56
N LEU A 50 1.15 -4.49 -3.62
CA LEU A 50 1.66 -3.65 -4.71
C LEU A 50 1.44 -4.33 -6.07
N SER A 51 1.74 -5.63 -6.17
CA SER A 51 1.50 -6.44 -7.37
C SER A 51 0.05 -6.35 -7.87
N GLN A 52 -0.93 -6.34 -6.97
CA GLN A 52 -2.34 -6.24 -7.35
C GLN A 52 -2.70 -4.86 -7.89
N VAL A 53 -2.04 -3.79 -7.41
CA VAL A 53 -2.25 -2.41 -7.87
C VAL A 53 -1.68 -2.25 -9.28
N VAL A 54 -0.38 -2.51 -9.44
CA VAL A 54 0.31 -2.32 -10.72
C VAL A 54 -0.20 -3.25 -11.82
N GLY A 55 -0.66 -4.44 -11.44
CA GLY A 55 -1.30 -5.38 -12.36
C GLY A 55 -2.55 -4.81 -13.03
N LYS A 56 -3.26 -3.86 -12.39
CA LYS A 56 -4.43 -3.21 -13.00
C LYS A 56 -4.08 -2.31 -14.18
N VAL A 57 -2.84 -1.83 -14.25
CA VAL A 57 -2.33 -1.00 -15.34
C VAL A 57 -1.34 -1.77 -16.23
N GLY A 58 -1.33 -3.10 -16.14
CA GLY A 58 -0.48 -3.97 -16.96
C GLY A 58 1.02 -3.90 -16.64
N LYS A 59 1.38 -3.42 -15.45
CA LYS A 59 2.77 -3.31 -14.97
C LYS A 59 3.08 -4.37 -13.91
N LYS A 60 4.36 -4.53 -13.58
CA LYS A 60 4.86 -5.40 -12.53
C LYS A 60 5.62 -4.60 -11.45
N PRO A 61 5.77 -5.12 -10.22
CA PRO A 61 6.54 -4.46 -9.18
C PRO A 61 7.98 -4.09 -9.61
N GLU A 62 8.61 -4.94 -10.43
CA GLU A 62 9.96 -4.70 -10.93
C GLU A 62 10.06 -3.45 -11.80
N ASP A 63 8.97 -3.06 -12.49
CA ASP A 63 8.89 -1.83 -13.28
C ASP A 63 8.92 -0.57 -12.38
N ILE A 64 8.50 -0.69 -11.11
CA ILE A 64 8.59 0.38 -10.11
C ILE A 64 9.98 0.42 -9.49
N PHE A 65 10.53 -0.75 -9.12
CA PHE A 65 11.81 -0.85 -8.43
C PHE A 65 13.00 -0.44 -9.31
N ALA A 66 12.84 -0.50 -10.64
CA ALA A 66 13.85 -0.07 -11.61
C ALA A 66 13.90 1.45 -11.84
N LEU A 67 12.91 2.20 -11.35
CA LEU A 67 12.87 3.65 -11.46
C LEU A 67 13.68 4.31 -10.34
N ASP A 68 14.22 5.49 -10.59
CA ASP A 68 14.71 6.32 -9.49
C ASP A 68 13.55 6.64 -8.53
N ARG A 69 13.84 6.97 -7.26
CA ARG A 69 12.78 7.20 -6.25
C ARG A 69 11.70 8.19 -6.70
N LYS A 70 12.07 9.14 -7.56
CA LYS A 70 11.14 10.11 -8.16
C LYS A 70 10.21 9.42 -9.17
N GLY A 71 10.73 8.67 -10.12
CA GLY A 71 9.92 7.93 -11.10
C GLY A 71 9.01 6.88 -10.45
N ALA A 72 9.48 6.21 -9.39
CA ALA A 72 8.66 5.26 -8.63
C ALA A 72 7.47 5.94 -7.93
N SER A 73 7.68 7.15 -7.38
CA SER A 73 6.60 7.92 -6.73
C SER A 73 5.58 8.44 -7.74
N ASP A 74 6.05 8.95 -8.89
CA ASP A 74 5.19 9.47 -9.96
C ASP A 74 4.27 8.35 -10.51
N LEU A 75 4.81 7.13 -10.68
CA LEU A 75 4.07 5.98 -11.17
C LEU A 75 3.01 5.45 -10.19
N VAL A 76 3.27 5.54 -8.88
CA VAL A 76 2.31 5.11 -7.86
C VAL A 76 1.13 6.10 -7.72
N ALA A 77 1.32 7.36 -8.11
CA ALA A 77 0.33 8.41 -7.97
C ALA A 77 -0.63 8.57 -9.18
N GLU A 78 -0.33 7.92 -10.32
CA GLU A 78 -1.12 7.95 -11.56
C GLU A 78 -2.25 6.91 -11.56
#